data_AF-A0A370B692-F1
#
_entry.id   AF-A0A370B692-F1
#
_cell.length_a   1.000
_cell.length_b   1.000
_cell.length_c   1.000
_cell.angle_alpha   90.00
_cell.angle_beta   90.00
_cell.angle_gamma   90.00
#
_symmetry.space_group_name_H-M   'P 1'
#
loop_
_entity.id
_entity.type
_entity.pdbx_description
1 polymer ?
#
loop_
_entity_poly.entity_id
_entity_poly.type
_entity_poly.pdbx_seq_one_letter_code
_entity_poly.pdbx_strand_id
1 'polypeptide(L)' 'MADGIKVGRPGDIPFQLVQELVDDVVTVSEDELSSALLLCLERAKMVVEPAGASPVAALLSDPGAFGGPVV' A
#
# COMPACT_ATOMS: atom_id res chain seq x y z
N MET A 1 11.18 -1.58 5.94
CA MET A 1 10.75 -2.80 5.20
C MET A 1 10.58 -2.57 3.70
N ALA A 2 9.86 -1.53 3.25
CA ALA A 2 9.51 -1.32 1.83
C ALA A 2 10.55 -0.49 1.04
N ASP A 3 11.73 -1.06 0.80
CA ASP A 3 12.83 -0.32 0.14
C ASP A 3 12.53 0.07 -1.32
N GLY A 4 11.70 -0.71 -2.03
CA GLY A 4 11.29 -0.41 -3.41
C GLY A 4 10.50 0.90 -3.59
N ILE A 5 9.97 1.46 -2.49
CA ILE A 5 9.26 2.76 -2.47
C ILE A 5 9.90 3.75 -1.49
N LYS A 6 11.16 3.53 -1.09
CA LYS A 6 11.91 4.43 -0.20
C LYS A 6 12.47 5.63 -0.96
N VAL A 7 11.57 6.45 -1.48
CA VAL A 7 11.88 7.66 -2.26
C VAL A 7 11.41 8.88 -1.49
N GLY A 8 12.28 9.87 -1.29
CA GLY A 8 11.93 11.09 -0.53
C GLY A 8 10.90 11.97 -1.24
N ARG A 9 10.99 12.09 -2.57
CA ARG A 9 10.00 12.78 -3.42
C ARG A 9 9.98 12.14 -4.81
N PRO A 10 8.80 11.90 -5.40
CA PRO A 10 8.71 11.56 -6.81
C PRO A 10 9.36 12.65 -7.68
N GLY A 11 9.75 12.28 -8.90
CA GLY A 11 10.23 13.25 -9.89
C GLY A 11 9.18 14.34 -10.19
N ASP A 12 9.61 15.45 -10.78
CA ASP A 12 8.76 16.64 -10.95
C ASP A 12 7.45 16.34 -11.69
N ILE A 13 7.53 15.59 -12.80
CA ILE A 13 6.37 15.21 -13.62
C ILE A 13 5.39 14.31 -12.85
N PRO A 14 5.80 13.15 -12.30
CA PRO A 14 4.86 12.30 -11.55
C PRO A 14 4.33 13.00 -10.29
N PHE A 15 5.12 13.85 -9.63
CA PHE A 15 4.65 14.59 -8.46
C PHE A 15 3.55 15.60 -8.80
N GLN A 16 3.66 16.30 -9.94
CA GLN A 16 2.60 17.19 -10.42
C GLN A 16 1.32 16.41 -10.74
N LEU A 17 1.45 15.28 -11.46
CA LEU A 17 0.28 14.43 -11.78
C LEU A 17 -0.42 13.90 -10.53
N VAL A 18 0.35 13.50 -9.51
CA VAL A 18 -0.22 13.06 -8.22
C VAL A 18 -1.00 14.19 -7.55
N GLN A 19 -0.48 15.41 -7.54
CA GLN A 19 -1.19 16.55 -6.94
C GLN A 19 -2.51 16.89 -7.66
N GLU A 20 -2.58 16.66 -8.97
CA GLU A 20 -3.76 16.99 -9.77
C GLU A 20 -4.80 15.87 -9.79
N LEU A 21 -4.38 14.61 -9.73
CA LEU A 21 -5.22 13.47 -10.07
C LEU A 21 -5.47 12.47 -8.93
N VAL A 22 -4.69 12.50 -7.85
CA VAL A 22 -4.84 11.55 -6.75
C VAL A 22 -5.73 12.14 -5.67
N ASP A 23 -6.79 11.42 -5.31
CA ASP A 23 -7.75 11.85 -4.29
C ASP A 23 -7.16 11.78 -2.87
N ASP A 24 -6.39 10.73 -2.57
CA ASP A 24 -5.83 10.51 -1.23
C ASP A 24 -4.52 9.69 -1.24
N VAL A 25 -3.71 9.89 -0.20
CA VAL A 25 -2.46 9.14 0.06
C VAL A 25 -2.54 8.53 1.44
N VAL A 26 -2.66 7.20 1.49
CA VAL A 26 -2.70 6.44 2.74
C VAL A 26 -1.30 5.95 3.11
N THR A 27 -0.93 6.11 4.38
CA THR A 27 0.31 5.59 4.95
C THR A 27 0.05 4.38 5.82
N VAL A 28 0.99 3.44 5.82
CA VAL A 28 0.97 2.24 6.68
C VAL A 28 2.30 2.10 7.42
N SER A 29 2.23 1.52 8.61
CA SER A 29 3.37 1.15 9.45
C SER A 29 4.04 -0.14 8.99
N GLU A 30 5.24 -0.41 9.51
CA GLU A 30 5.97 -1.64 9.21
C GLU A 30 5.27 -2.90 9.78
N ASP A 31 4.54 -2.77 10.89
CA ASP A 31 3.78 -3.88 11.47
C ASP A 31 2.55 -4.25 10.61
N GLU A 32 1.89 -3.26 10.02
CA GLU A 32 0.77 -3.45 9.09
C GLU A 32 1.26 -4.08 7.79
N LEU A 33 2.41 -3.63 7.26
CA LEU A 33 3.09 -4.27 6.13
C LEU A 33 3.44 -5.73 6.41
N SER A 34 3.97 -6.03 7.59
CA SER A 34 4.29 -7.41 8.01
C SER A 34 3.05 -8.29 8.05
N SER A 35 1.96 -7.76 8.59
CA SER A 35 0.68 -8.47 8.66
C SER A 35 0.10 -8.74 7.27
N ALA A 36 0.19 -7.76 6.36
CA ALA A 36 -0.24 -7.90 4.97
C ALA A 36 0.59 -8.94 4.20
N LEU A 37 1.92 -8.97 4.40
CA LEU A 37 2.81 -9.96 3.82
C LEU A 37 2.41 -11.38 4.23
N LEU A 38 2.17 -11.59 5.53
CA LEU A 38 1.71 -12.88 6.06
C LEU A 38 0.36 -13.28 5.46
N LEU A 39 -0.59 -12.35 5.38
CA LEU A 39 -1.89 -12.62 4.76
C LEU A 39 -1.76 -13.03 3.28
N CYS A 40 -0.96 -12.29 2.50
CA CYS A 40 -0.70 -12.62 1.10
C CYS A 40 -0.10 -14.02 0.95
N LEU A 41 0.88 -14.38 1.78
CA LEU A 41 1.53 -15.68 1.73
C LEU A 41 0.59 -16.81 2.19
N GLU A 42 -0.07 -16.65 3.32
CA GLU A 42 -0.84 -17.71 3.97
C GLU A 42 -2.21 -17.92 3.34
N ARG A 43 -2.88 -16.85 2.89
CA ARG A 43 -4.26 -16.90 2.38
C ARG A 43 -4.30 -16.84 0.85
N ALA A 44 -3.60 -15.87 0.27
CA ALA A 44 -3.59 -15.71 -1.19
C ALA A 44 -2.56 -16.61 -1.89
N LYS A 45 -1.65 -17.24 -1.13
CA LYS A 45 -0.56 -18.09 -1.66
C LYS A 45 0.36 -17.32 -2.61
N MET A 46 0.50 -16.02 -2.38
CA MET A 46 1.34 -15.13 -3.16
C MET A 46 2.59 -14.75 -2.37
N VAL A 47 3.75 -14.86 -3.01
CA VAL A 47 4.99 -14.27 -2.51
C VAL A 47 5.09 -12.86 -3.09
N VAL A 48 5.05 -11.87 -2.22
CA VAL A 48 5.12 -10.45 -2.59
C VAL A 48 6.22 -9.77 -1.76
N GLU A 49 6.85 -8.75 -2.33
CA GLU A 49 7.80 -7.91 -1.59
C GLU A 49 7.05 -6.89 -0.69
N PRO A 50 7.71 -6.31 0.34
CA PRO A 50 7.05 -5.39 1.26
C PRO A 50 6.40 -4.17 0.59
N ALA A 51 7.03 -3.59 -0.45
CA ALA A 51 6.43 -2.48 -1.19
C ALA A 51 5.12 -2.89 -1.88
N GLY A 52 5.08 -4.07 -2.50
CA GLY A 52 3.89 -4.63 -3.15
C GLY A 52 2.78 -5.02 -2.17
N ALA A 53 3.08 -5.23 -0.88
CA ALA A 53 2.09 -5.51 0.15
C ALA A 53 1.42 -4.25 0.73
N SER A 54 1.93 -3.05 0.43
CA SER A 54 1.40 -1.79 0.99
C SER A 54 -0.10 -1.53 0.75
N PRO A 55 -0.70 -1.85 -0.40
CA PRO A 55 -2.14 -1.64 -0.59
C PRO A 55 -2.97 -2.61 0.25
N VAL A 56 -2.52 -3.86 0.40
CA VAL A 56 -3.18 -4.85 1.25
C VAL A 56 -3.09 -4.44 2.71
N ALA A 57 -1.95 -3.89 3.15
CA ALA A 57 -1.81 -3.32 4.49
C ALA A 57 -2.85 -2.21 4.74
N ALA A 58 -2.99 -1.26 3.80
CA ALA A 58 -3.95 -0.17 3.94
C ALA A 58 -5.40 -0.67 4.09
N LEU A 59 -5.79 -1.68 3.29
CA LEU A 59 -7.12 -2.31 3.38
C LEU A 59 -7.35 -3.03 4.71
N LEU A 60 -6.33 -3.69 5.27
CA LEU A 60 -6.44 -4.42 6.53
C LEU A 60 -6.47 -3.49 7.74
N SER A 61 -5.79 -2.35 7.67
CA SER A 61 -5.71 -1.35 8.74
C SER A 61 -7.02 -0.61 8.96
N ASP A 62 -7.76 -0.31 7.88
CA ASP A 62 -9.09 0.28 7.97
C ASP A 62 -10.04 -0.33 6.92
N PRO A 63 -10.63 -1.50 7.20
CA PRO A 63 -11.55 -2.16 6.28
C PRO A 63 -12.85 -1.37 6.04
N GLY A 64 -13.17 -0.41 6.92
CA GLY A 64 -14.37 0.42 6.84
C GLY A 64 -14.19 1.70 6.03
N ALA A 65 -12.95 2.12 5.77
CA ALA A 65 -12.64 3.32 4.99
C ALA A 65 -13.06 3.21 3.51
N PHE A 66 -13.20 2.00 2.98
CA PHE A 66 -13.44 1.76 1.56
C PHE A 66 -14.87 1.26 1.31
N GLY A 67 -15.60 1.97 0.44
CA GLY A 67 -16.94 1.56 0.01
C GLY A 67 -16.91 0.25 -0.78
N GLY A 68 -17.62 -0.77 -0.30
CA GLY A 68 -17.59 -2.11 -0.88
C GLY A 68 -18.44 -2.30 -2.15
N PRO A 69 -18.27 -3.46 -2.84
CA PRO A 69 -17.33 -4.53 -2.51
C PRO A 69 -15.91 -4.17 -2.93
N VAL A 70 -14.97 -4.27 -1.98
CA VAL A 70 -13.53 -4.20 -2.24
C VAL A 70 -13.11 -5.62 -2.64
N VAL A 71 -12.72 -5.81 -3.91
CA VAL A 71 -12.33 -7.11 -4.47
C VAL A 71 -10.81 -7.18 -4.60
#